data_AF-D1CSY6-F1
#
_entry.id   AF-D1CSY6-F1
#
_cell.length_a   1.000
_cell.length_b   1.000
_cell.length_c   1.000
_cell.angle_alpha   90.00
_cell.angle_beta   90.00
_cell.angle_gamma   90.00
#
_symmetry.space_group_name_H-M   'P 1'
#
loop_
_entity.id
_entity.type
_entity.pdbx_description
1 polymer ?
#
loop_
_entity_poly.entity_id
_entity_poly.type
_entity_poly.pdbx_seq_one_letter_code
_entity_poly.pdbx_strand_id
1 'polypeptide(L)'
;MVQSYYRSLFFLCPFLIEQFDVTGYDAVISSSAAFARGVITRPDQPHLCYVHSPIRYAWDEQFSYLEQGRLGFGPKGLLYRYMLHHLRTWDTRTAHGPDLMLANSSYV
;
A
#
# COMPACT_ATOMS: atom_id res chain seq x y z
N MET A 1 11.11 19.57 -0.03
CA MET A 1 10.68 19.37 1.37
C MET A 1 9.91 18.05 1.58
N VAL A 2 9.05 17.59 0.64
CA VAL A 2 8.29 16.32 0.77
C VAL A 2 9.12 15.06 0.45
N GLN A 3 10.10 15.14 -0.48
CA GLN A 3 10.91 13.98 -0.88
C GLN A 3 11.70 13.33 0.28
N SER A 4 12.13 14.10 1.28
CA SER A 4 12.93 13.62 2.41
C SER A 4 12.13 12.84 3.46
N TYR A 5 10.81 13.05 3.55
CA TYR A 5 9.94 12.37 4.53
C TYR A 5 9.14 11.21 3.93
N TYR A 6 9.26 11.00 2.62
CA TYR A 6 8.51 9.98 1.88
C TYR A 6 8.60 8.60 2.54
N ARG A 7 9.79 8.17 2.97
CA ARG A 7 10.00 6.86 3.62
C ARG A 7 9.29 6.69 4.97
N SER A 8 9.06 7.77 5.71
CA SER A 8 8.41 7.71 7.03
C SER A 8 6.90 7.90 6.93
N LEU A 9 6.41 8.80 6.08
CA LEU A 9 4.97 8.97 5.83
C LEU A 9 4.33 7.73 5.21
N PHE A 10 5.12 6.94 4.52
CA PHE A 10 4.70 5.74 3.84
C PHE A 10 3.91 4.74 4.68
N PHE A 11 4.30 4.54 5.95
CA PHE A 11 3.57 3.63 6.84
C PHE A 11 2.26 4.21 7.36
N LEU A 12 2.07 5.53 7.21
CA LEU A 12 0.80 6.19 7.50
C LEU A 12 -0.13 6.18 6.29
N CYS A 13 0.37 5.91 5.08
CA CYS A 13 -0.44 5.88 3.86
C CYS A 13 -1.63 4.90 3.91
N PRO A 14 -1.51 3.67 4.46
CA PRO A 14 -2.65 2.77 4.69
C PRO A 14 -3.79 3.41 5.47
N PHE A 15 -3.46 4.09 6.56
CA PHE A 15 -4.46 4.78 7.38
C PHE A 15 -5.05 5.97 6.62
N LEU A 16 -4.21 6.77 5.97
CA LEU A 16 -4.65 7.97 5.26
C LEU A 16 -5.57 7.66 4.07
N ILE A 17 -5.30 6.60 3.31
CA ILE A 17 -6.14 6.26 2.15
C ILE A 17 -7.54 5.81 2.58
N GLU A 18 -7.66 5.14 3.73
CA GLU A 18 -8.94 4.73 4.30
C GLU A 18 -9.79 5.92 4.77
N GLN A 19 -9.19 7.09 5.01
CA GLN A 19 -9.92 8.31 5.40
C GLN A 19 -10.56 9.05 4.21
N PHE A 20 -10.32 8.62 2.96
CA PHE A 20 -10.94 9.24 1.80
C PHE A 20 -12.42 8.87 1.72
N ASP A 21 -13.28 9.88 1.90
CA ASP A 21 -14.72 9.71 1.71
C ASP A 21 -15.07 9.71 0.22
N VAL A 22 -15.42 8.52 -0.28
CA VAL A 22 -15.91 8.29 -1.65
C VAL A 22 -17.38 7.88 -1.69
N THR A 23 -18.09 8.02 -0.57
CA THR A 23 -19.49 7.61 -0.44
C THR A 23 -20.47 8.49 -1.22
N GLY A 24 -20.02 9.63 -1.76
CA GLY A 24 -20.83 10.49 -2.64
C GLY A 24 -20.84 10.06 -4.11
N TYR A 25 -20.09 9.02 -4.49
CA TYR A 25 -19.92 8.61 -5.88
C TYR A 25 -20.60 7.28 -6.19
N ASP A 26 -20.96 7.09 -7.46
CA ASP A 26 -21.58 5.85 -7.97
C ASP A 26 -20.57 4.75 -8.28
N ALA A 27 -19.31 5.10 -8.56
CA ALA A 27 -18.22 4.15 -8.82
C ALA A 27 -16.87 4.74 -8.37
N VAL A 28 -15.88 3.87 -8.13
CA VAL A 28 -14.51 4.27 -7.76
C VAL A 28 -13.51 3.67 -8.73
N ILE A 29 -12.61 4.52 -9.23
CA ILE A 29 -11.45 4.09 -10.01
C ILE A 29 -10.19 4.49 -9.23
N SER A 30 -9.41 3.51 -8.82
CA SER A 30 -8.13 3.71 -8.14
C SER A 30 -6.99 3.36 -9.09
N SER A 31 -6.00 4.23 -9.22
CA SER A 31 -4.79 3.96 -10.01
C SER A 31 -3.56 4.23 -9.14
N SER A 32 -2.81 3.20 -8.78
CA SER A 32 -1.62 3.39 -7.95
C SER A 32 -0.63 2.23 -8.01
N ALA A 33 0.59 2.52 -7.53
CA ALA A 33 1.62 1.53 -7.32
C ALA A 33 1.59 0.89 -5.92
N ALA A 34 0.66 1.28 -5.03
CA ALA A 34 0.62 0.71 -3.68
C ALA A 34 -0.73 0.95 -2.97
N PHE A 35 -1.03 2.20 -2.60
CA PHE A 35 -2.00 2.45 -1.53
C PHE A 35 -3.43 2.73 -2.00
N ALA A 36 -3.64 3.28 -3.19
CA ALA A 36 -4.97 3.81 -3.57
C ALA A 36 -6.07 2.74 -3.62
N ARG A 37 -5.69 1.47 -3.74
CA ARG A 37 -6.63 0.33 -3.70
C ARG A 37 -7.28 0.11 -2.33
N GLY A 38 -6.70 0.66 -1.26
CA GLY A 38 -7.21 0.52 0.10
C GLY A 38 -8.26 1.56 0.48
N VAL A 39 -8.78 2.34 -0.47
CA VAL A 39 -9.93 3.21 -0.22
C VAL A 39 -11.15 2.36 0.17
N ILE A 40 -11.91 2.82 1.15
CA ILE A 40 -13.11 2.12 1.62
C ILE A 40 -14.29 2.55 0.75
N THR A 41 -14.87 1.60 0.02
CA THR A 41 -16.06 1.81 -0.82
C THR A 41 -17.31 1.28 -0.13
N ARG A 42 -18.48 1.69 -0.62
CA ARG A 42 -19.75 1.06 -0.21
C ARG A 42 -19.89 -0.32 -0.85
N PRO A 43 -20.64 -1.27 -0.24
CA PRO A 43 -20.82 -2.61 -0.80
C PRO A 43 -21.47 -2.66 -2.19
N ASP A 44 -22.22 -1.62 -2.56
CA ASP A 44 -22.93 -1.47 -3.83
C ASP A 44 -22.16 -0.67 -4.88
N GLN A 45 -20.97 -0.16 -4.53
CA GLN A 45 -20.19 0.77 -5.36
C GLN A 45 -19.08 0.03 -6.10
N PRO A 46 -19.17 -0.10 -7.45
CA PRO A 46 -18.14 -0.78 -8.22
C PRO A 46 -16.78 -0.12 -8.07
N HIS A 47 -15.77 -0.92 -7.77
CA HIS A 47 -14.39 -0.47 -7.56
C HIS A 47 -13.44 -1.12 -8.56
N LEU A 48 -12.95 -0.29 -9.50
CA LEU A 48 -11.89 -0.67 -10.43
C LEU A 48 -10.54 -0.25 -9.87
N CYS A 49 -9.61 -1.20 -9.78
CA CYS A 49 -8.25 -0.94 -9.37
C CYS A 49 -7.26 -1.20 -10.50
N TYR A 50 -6.50 -0.17 -10.86
CA TYR A 50 -5.37 -0.25 -11.78
C TYR A 50 -4.05 -0.26 -11.00
N VAL A 51 -3.39 -1.42 -10.99
CA VAL A 51 -2.16 -1.67 -10.24
C VAL A 51 -0.94 -1.56 -11.16
N HIS A 52 -0.06 -0.61 -10.84
CA HIS A 52 1.19 -0.41 -11.59
C HIS A 52 2.31 -1.34 -11.12
N SER A 53 2.37 -1.59 -9.81
CA SER A 53 3.32 -2.50 -9.17
C SER A 53 2.73 -2.96 -7.84
N PRO A 54 2.99 -4.20 -7.39
CA PRO A 54 2.73 -4.57 -6.00
C PRO A 54 3.71 -3.89 -5.04
N ILE A 55 3.43 -3.99 -3.74
CA ILE A 55 4.23 -3.45 -2.63
C ILE A 55 5.55 -4.25 -2.43
N ARG A 56 6.42 -4.25 -3.46
CA ARG A 56 7.64 -5.09 -3.53
C ARG A 56 8.58 -4.92 -2.34
N TYR A 57 8.74 -3.71 -1.84
CA TYR A 57 9.61 -3.39 -0.70
C TYR A 57 9.17 -4.03 0.63
N ALA A 58 7.89 -4.42 0.77
CA ALA A 58 7.41 -5.13 1.97
C ALA A 58 7.45 -6.65 1.81
N TRP A 59 7.48 -7.13 0.55
CA TRP A 59 7.47 -8.54 0.19
C TRP A 59 8.87 -8.99 -0.24
N ASP A 60 9.20 -8.87 -1.53
CA ASP A 60 10.40 -9.46 -2.14
C ASP A 60 11.69 -8.69 -1.80
N GLU A 61 11.60 -7.36 -1.65
CA GLU A 61 12.76 -6.48 -1.50
C GLU A 61 13.01 -6.08 -0.04
N GLN A 62 12.32 -6.72 0.93
CA GLN A 62 12.41 -6.35 2.35
C GLN A 62 13.85 -6.31 2.87
N PHE A 63 14.64 -7.36 2.61
CA PHE A 63 16.01 -7.45 3.13
C PHE A 63 16.93 -6.41 2.49
N SER A 64 16.85 -6.24 1.17
CA SER A 64 17.56 -5.21 0.42
C SER A 64 17.24 -3.80 0.94
N TYR A 65 15.97 -3.53 1.26
CA TYR A 65 15.53 -2.25 1.78
C TYR A 65 16.04 -1.99 3.21
N LEU A 66 16.06 -3.02 4.05
CA LEU A 66 16.61 -2.95 5.41
C LEU A 66 18.13 -2.71 5.40
N GLU A 67 18.86 -3.34 4.48
CA GLU A 67 20.30 -3.13 4.30
C GLU A 67 20.60 -1.71 3.81
N GLN A 68 19.91 -1.25 2.76
CA GLN A 68 20.04 0.13 2.27
C GLN A 68 19.70 1.18 3.35
N GLY A 69 18.72 0.88 4.20
CA GLY A 69 18.34 1.74 5.32
C GLY A 69 19.30 1.69 6.51
N ARG A 70 20.29 0.78 6.52
CA ARG A 70 21.13 0.44 7.68
C ARG A 70 20.27 0.08 8.91
N LEU A 71 19.11 -0.53 8.67
CA LEU A 71 18.09 -0.91 9.66
C LEU A 71 18.15 -2.41 10.01
N GLY A 72 19.35 -3.01 9.94
CA GLY A 72 19.55 -4.45 10.07
C GLY A 72 19.23 -5.02 11.45
N PHE A 73 19.79 -4.42 12.50
CA PHE A 73 19.72 -4.91 13.89
C PHE A 73 19.50 -3.76 14.89
N GLY A 74 18.75 -4.03 15.98
CA GLY A 74 18.44 -3.06 17.03
C GLY A 74 16.95 -2.65 17.09
N PRO A 75 16.55 -1.84 18.08
CA PRO A 75 15.15 -1.50 18.34
C PRO A 75 14.48 -0.79 17.16
N LYS A 76 15.22 0.03 16.41
CA LYS A 76 14.72 0.69 15.19
C LYS A 76 14.46 -0.31 14.05
N GLY A 77 15.33 -1.30 13.88
CA GLY A 77 15.15 -2.35 12.88
C GLY A 77 13.97 -3.27 13.23
N LEU A 78 13.80 -3.60 14.51
CA LEU A 78 12.64 -4.37 14.99
C LEU A 78 11.34 -3.61 14.75
N LEU A 79 11.29 -2.32 15.09
CA LEU A 79 10.14 -1.46 14.82
C LEU A 79 9.83 -1.41 13.32
N TYR A 80 10.83 -1.23 12.46
CA TYR A 80 10.62 -1.18 11.01
C TYR A 80 10.09 -2.53 10.46
N ARG A 81 10.62 -3.66 10.93
CA ARG A 81 10.10 -5.00 10.58
C ARG A 81 8.66 -5.20 11.03
N TYR A 82 8.30 -4.70 12.20
CA TYR A 82 6.92 -4.72 12.70
C TYR A 82 5.99 -3.88 11.82
N MET A 83 6.42 -2.67 11.42
CA MET A 83 5.67 -1.81 10.52
C MET A 83 5.48 -2.45 9.13
N LEU A 84 6.53 -3.10 8.59
CA LEU A 84 6.41 -3.87 7.33
C LEU A 84 5.47 -5.06 7.46
N HIS A 85 5.46 -5.75 8.62
CA HIS A 85 4.52 -6.85 8.85
C HIS A 85 3.08 -6.36 8.82
N HIS A 86 2.76 -5.26 9.51
CA HIS A 86 1.43 -4.64 9.43
C HIS A 86 1.05 -4.23 8.02
N LEU A 87 2.00 -3.65 7.29
CA LEU A 87 1.77 -3.24 5.92
C LEU A 87 1.45 -4.43 5.01
N ARG A 88 2.12 -5.58 5.18
CA ARG A 88 1.77 -6.82 4.45
C ARG A 88 0.37 -7.30 4.79
N THR A 89 0.00 -7.33 6.06
CA THR A 89 -1.34 -7.76 6.48
C THR A 89 -2.42 -6.86 5.88
N TRP A 90 -2.19 -5.55 5.90
CA TRP A 90 -3.07 -4.57 5.27
C TRP A 90 -3.13 -4.75 3.74
N ASP A 91 -1.98 -4.92 3.09
CA ASP A 91 -1.87 -5.11 1.65
C ASP A 91 -2.65 -6.35 1.19
N THR A 92 -2.50 -7.49 1.87
CA THR A 92 -3.25 -8.71 1.58
C THR A 92 -4.76 -8.53 1.81
N ARG A 93 -5.16 -7.87 2.90
CA ARG A 93 -6.58 -7.61 3.19
C ARG A 93 -7.23 -6.74 2.12
N THR A 94 -6.57 -5.65 1.72
CA THR A 94 -7.10 -4.68 0.75
C THR A 94 -7.06 -5.18 -0.69
N ALA A 95 -6.27 -6.22 -1.00
CA ALA A 95 -6.28 -6.87 -2.31
C ALA A 95 -7.64 -7.45 -2.68
N HIS A 96 -8.49 -7.76 -1.69
CA HIS A 96 -9.85 -8.28 -1.90
C HIS A 96 -10.93 -7.20 -1.91
N GLY A 97 -10.57 -5.91 -1.76
CA GLY A 97 -11.52 -4.80 -1.76
C GLY A 97 -12.10 -4.49 -3.14
N PRO A 98 -11.26 -4.30 -4.18
CA PRO A 98 -11.73 -3.97 -5.52
C PRO A 98 -12.49 -5.13 -6.19
N ASP A 99 -13.55 -4.82 -6.92
CA ASP A 99 -14.29 -5.80 -7.73
C ASP A 99 -13.49 -6.28 -8.95
N LEU A 100 -12.71 -5.38 -9.55
CA LEU A 100 -11.86 -5.69 -10.70
C LEU A 100 -10.46 -5.10 -10.51
N MET A 101 -9.44 -5.94 -10.68
CA MET A 101 -8.04 -5.53 -10.68
C MET A 101 -7.44 -5.68 -12.08
N LEU A 102 -6.90 -4.58 -12.60
CA LEU A 102 -6.16 -4.52 -13.86
C LEU A 102 -4.70 -4.21 -13.57
N ALA A 103 -3.79 -4.94 -14.19
CA ALA A 103 -2.37 -4.66 -14.14
C ALA A 103 -1.91 -4.07 -15.48
N ASN A 104 -0.89 -3.22 -15.44
CA ASN A 104 -0.27 -2.71 -16.66
C ASN A 104 0.47 -3.82 -17.45
N SER A 105 0.88 -4.89 -16.76
CA SER A 105 1.61 -5.99 -17.39
C SER A 105 1.39 -7.31 -16.64
N SER A 106 1.63 -8.43 -17.31
CA SER A 106 1.62 -9.78 -16.73
C SER A 106 2.94 -10.14 -16.02
N TYR A 107 3.90 -9.22 -15.99
CA TYR A 107 5.23 -9.33 -15.41
C TYR A 107 5.52 -8.16 -14.46
N VAL A 108 6.44 -8.36 -13.51
CA VAL A 108 6.76 -7.41 -12.41
C VAL A 108 8.10 -6.72 -12.63
#